data_AF-A0A4R1WZU0-F1
#
_entry.id   AF-A0A4R1WZU0-F1
#
_cell.length_a   1.000
_cell.length_b   1.000
_cell.length_c   1.000
_cell.angle_alpha   90.00
_cell.angle_beta   90.00
_cell.angle_gamma   90.00
#
_symmetry.space_group_name_H-M   'P 1'
#
loop_
_entity.id
_entity.type
_entity.pdbx_description
1 polymer ?
#
loop_
_entity_poly.entity_id
_entity_poly.type
_entity_poly.pdbx_seq_one_letter_code
_entity_poly.pdbx_strand_id
1 'polypeptide(L)'
;MNHSEIPGRSIADPIVVSYLAHHEKLDAIDFRTNVDIGFFGGFDSGFGLQVESLPAYAAEFADVRSRHLPDDEERIVSRLSFTGLDAIRVVQRSYKGALPFGLTFGDSADVVAEKLGAGAFREDKSSTLPDHSAERFVHSHAVGNLVVIAKYDTNLRLMAVYLMQADRTMVKAKRRKATLPEQRIVPGNIDKVEGLRDQIPTPRWRESMAEGDELFNEFDIAMAETSLNAFIDTVKVATSQQDAQAIQAAVKDIVLAINEINARSGIIETLERDELGVLIDAVVRASGFSLPDDEDITAEWREW
;
A
#
# COMPACT_ATOMS: atom_id res chain seq x y z
N MET A 1 26.28 -11.12 3.11
CA MET A 1 25.64 -10.62 4.36
C MET A 1 24.16 -10.44 4.06
N ASN A 2 23.26 -10.82 4.96
CA ASN A 2 21.85 -10.90 4.62
C ASN A 2 21.07 -9.64 5.05
N HIS A 3 20.91 -8.67 4.16
CA HIS A 3 20.21 -7.41 4.44
C HIS A 3 18.78 -7.63 4.96
N SER A 4 18.13 -8.73 4.56
CA SER A 4 16.77 -9.09 4.97
C SER A 4 16.62 -9.40 6.46
N GLU A 5 17.72 -9.67 7.17
CA GLU A 5 17.70 -10.04 8.57
C GLU A 5 17.66 -8.82 9.52
N ILE A 6 17.96 -7.62 9.01
CA ILE A 6 18.16 -6.42 9.82
C ILE A 6 16.85 -5.75 10.26
N PRO A 7 15.85 -5.52 9.39
CA PRO A 7 14.62 -4.84 9.80
C PRO A 7 13.86 -5.56 10.93
N GLY A 8 13.38 -4.80 11.91
CA GLY A 8 12.69 -5.24 13.12
C GLY A 8 13.58 -5.74 14.24
N ARG A 9 14.91 -5.65 14.08
CA ARG A 9 15.84 -5.91 15.19
C ARG A 9 16.14 -4.65 15.98
N SER A 10 16.49 -4.84 17.24
CA SER A 10 17.07 -3.80 18.07
C SER A 10 18.39 -3.37 17.45
N ILE A 11 18.74 -2.09 17.53
CA ILE A 11 20.07 -1.66 17.14
C ILE A 11 21.18 -2.23 18.04
N ALA A 12 20.83 -2.67 19.24
CA ALA A 12 21.74 -3.35 20.14
C ALA A 12 21.89 -4.85 19.82
N ASP A 13 21.14 -5.38 18.86
CA ASP A 13 21.27 -6.78 18.44
C ASP A 13 22.67 -7.02 17.85
N PRO A 14 23.40 -8.07 18.28
CA PRO A 14 24.74 -8.38 17.77
C PRO A 14 24.84 -8.49 16.25
N ILE A 15 23.77 -8.95 15.58
CA ILE A 15 23.70 -9.03 14.12
C ILE A 15 23.67 -7.62 13.51
N VAL A 16 22.91 -6.69 14.09
CA VAL A 16 22.84 -5.30 13.63
C VAL A 16 24.14 -4.56 13.91
N VAL A 17 24.73 -4.75 15.10
CA VAL A 17 26.03 -4.16 15.46
C VAL A 17 27.12 -4.64 14.48
N SER A 18 27.18 -5.94 14.21
CA SER A 18 28.10 -6.50 13.23
C SER A 18 27.80 -5.95 11.83
N TYR A 19 26.53 -5.85 11.43
CA TYR A 19 26.13 -5.32 10.13
C TYR A 19 26.61 -3.87 9.92
N LEU A 20 26.44 -3.00 10.92
CA LEU A 20 26.89 -1.61 10.91
C LEU A 20 28.42 -1.48 10.90
N ALA A 21 29.13 -2.31 11.68
CA ALA A 21 30.59 -2.31 11.67
C ALA A 21 31.15 -2.66 10.27
N HIS A 22 30.45 -3.49 9.51
CA HIS A 22 30.80 -3.81 8.12
C HIS A 22 30.32 -2.74 7.12
N HIS A 23 29.19 -2.07 7.39
CA HIS A 23 28.63 -1.04 6.52
C HIS A 23 29.11 0.34 6.94
N GLU A 24 30.07 0.87 6.19
CA GLU A 24 30.63 2.22 6.40
C GLU A 24 31.34 2.42 7.75
N LYS A 25 31.66 1.32 8.45
CA LYS A 25 32.35 1.30 9.74
C LYS A 25 31.64 2.13 10.82
N LEU A 26 30.30 2.09 10.80
CA LEU A 26 29.47 2.84 11.74
C LEU A 26 29.48 2.16 13.11
N ASP A 27 29.61 2.95 14.18
CA ASP A 27 29.50 2.48 15.57
C ASP A 27 28.06 2.63 16.08
N ALA A 28 27.50 1.52 16.58
CA ALA A 28 26.16 1.47 17.15
C ALA A 28 26.05 2.24 18.49
N ILE A 29 27.16 2.53 19.18
CA ILE A 29 27.18 3.35 20.39
C ILE A 29 27.06 4.83 20.03
N ASP A 30 27.85 5.30 19.07
CA ASP A 30 27.75 6.67 18.53
C ASP A 30 26.34 6.96 17.98
N PHE A 31 25.67 5.93 17.47
CA PHE A 31 24.27 5.98 17.04
C PHE A 31 23.31 6.31 18.20
N ARG A 32 23.43 5.64 19.35
CA ARG A 32 22.52 5.83 20.49
C ARG A 32 22.61 7.24 21.07
N THR A 33 23.76 7.89 20.93
CA THR A 33 23.95 9.27 21.33
C THR A 33 23.40 10.29 20.33
N ASN A 34 23.06 9.88 19.10
CA ASN A 34 22.55 10.72 18.01
C ASN A 34 21.06 10.45 17.68
N VAL A 35 20.31 9.91 18.65
CA VAL A 35 18.93 9.39 18.50
C VAL A 35 17.93 10.38 17.91
N ASP A 36 18.17 11.70 18.04
CA ASP A 36 17.26 12.74 17.54
C ASP A 36 17.17 12.80 16.00
N ILE A 37 18.08 12.14 15.28
CA ILE A 37 18.20 12.29 13.82
C ILE A 37 17.29 11.32 13.06
N GLY A 38 16.88 10.19 13.66
CA GLY A 38 15.92 9.23 13.07
C GLY A 38 16.35 8.60 11.73
N PHE A 39 17.51 8.93 11.18
CA PHE A 39 18.02 8.44 9.90
C PHE A 39 19.54 8.53 9.89
N PHE A 40 20.21 7.43 9.54
CA PHE A 40 21.65 7.27 9.70
C PHE A 40 22.30 6.77 8.42
N GLY A 41 23.55 7.16 8.17
CA GLY A 41 24.23 7.00 6.89
C GLY A 41 25.09 8.20 6.54
N GLY A 42 24.85 9.35 7.16
CA GLY A 42 25.50 10.61 6.79
C GLY A 42 24.81 11.23 5.57
N PHE A 43 24.81 12.56 5.50
CA PHE A 43 24.13 13.30 4.43
C PHE A 43 24.68 13.01 3.03
N ASP A 44 25.89 12.44 2.95
CA ASP A 44 26.62 12.16 1.72
C ASP A 44 26.77 10.67 1.40
N SER A 45 26.25 9.74 2.22
CA SER A 45 26.36 8.31 1.89
C SER A 45 25.13 7.75 1.19
N GLY A 46 25.38 6.72 0.40
CA GLY A 46 24.36 6.02 -0.35
C GLY A 46 23.61 4.99 0.50
N PHE A 47 24.05 4.74 1.73
CA PHE A 47 23.42 3.82 2.67
C PHE A 47 22.60 4.60 3.71
N GLY A 48 21.42 4.09 4.05
CA GLY A 48 20.54 4.65 5.06
C GLY A 48 20.05 3.58 6.03
N LEU A 49 20.03 3.88 7.32
CA LEU A 49 19.38 3.08 8.35
C LEU A 49 18.48 3.98 9.20
N GLN A 50 17.20 3.68 9.24
CA GLN A 50 16.22 4.37 10.07
C GLN A 50 15.82 3.46 11.23
N VAL A 51 15.69 4.06 12.40
CA VAL A 51 15.15 3.41 13.59
C VAL A 51 13.99 4.21 14.14
N GLU A 52 13.17 3.52 14.91
CA GLU A 52 12.07 4.09 15.67
C GLU A 52 12.14 3.62 17.12
N SER A 53 11.49 4.35 18.02
CA SER A 53 11.24 3.84 19.36
C SER A 53 10.39 2.58 19.29
N LEU A 54 10.52 1.70 20.29
CA LEU A 54 9.72 0.47 20.34
C LEU A 54 8.20 0.73 20.21
N PRO A 55 7.59 1.75 20.87
CA PRO A 55 6.17 2.05 20.70
C PRO A 55 5.81 2.51 19.28
N ALA A 56 6.63 3.37 18.66
CA ALA A 56 6.39 3.85 17.29
C ALA A 56 6.48 2.70 16.29
N TYR A 57 7.53 1.88 16.40
CA TYR A 57 7.69 0.70 15.56
C TYR A 57 6.51 -0.28 15.73
N ALA A 58 6.09 -0.54 16.98
CA ALA A 58 4.99 -1.44 17.26
C ALA A 58 3.62 -0.90 16.81
N ALA A 59 3.47 0.42 16.59
CA ALA A 59 2.25 0.99 16.04
C ALA A 59 2.06 0.62 14.56
N GLU A 60 3.15 0.60 13.78
CA GLU A 60 3.12 0.38 12.33
C GLU A 60 3.39 -1.08 11.95
N PHE A 61 4.32 -1.76 12.63
CA PHE A 61 4.79 -3.10 12.28
C PHE A 61 4.29 -4.17 13.25
N ALA A 62 4.14 -5.39 12.74
CA ALA A 62 3.60 -6.51 13.51
C ALA A 62 4.67 -7.21 14.38
N ASP A 63 5.90 -7.37 13.85
CA ASP A 63 6.88 -8.29 14.40
C ASP A 63 8.20 -7.59 14.81
N VAL A 64 8.38 -7.38 16.11
CA VAL A 64 9.70 -7.05 16.67
C VAL A 64 10.52 -8.34 16.76
N ARG A 65 11.58 -8.45 15.97
CA ARG A 65 12.39 -9.67 15.84
C ARG A 65 13.34 -9.89 17.01
N SER A 66 13.77 -8.82 17.66
CA SER A 66 14.70 -8.91 18.79
C SER A 66 14.61 -7.67 19.67
N ARG A 67 14.87 -7.86 20.95
CA ARG A 67 14.97 -6.79 21.95
C ARG A 67 16.20 -7.03 22.80
N HIS A 68 16.93 -5.96 23.09
CA HIS A 68 18.24 -6.04 23.73
C HIS A 68 18.46 -4.90 24.73
N LEU A 69 17.51 -3.96 24.83
CA LEU A 69 17.55 -2.81 25.73
C LEU A 69 16.22 -2.67 26.49
N PRO A 70 16.21 -1.86 27.57
CA PRO A 70 14.98 -1.39 28.20
C PRO A 70 14.07 -0.64 27.21
N ASP A 71 12.75 -0.70 27.39
CA ASP A 71 11.73 -0.20 26.45
C ASP A 71 11.91 1.27 26.02
N ASP A 72 12.37 2.14 26.92
CA ASP A 72 12.59 3.57 26.70
C ASP A 72 13.86 3.88 25.89
N GLU A 73 14.88 3.04 26.04
CA GLU A 73 16.12 3.09 25.26
C GLU A 73 16.05 2.26 23.97
N GLU A 74 15.06 1.37 23.85
CA GLU A 74 14.94 0.44 22.74
C GLU A 74 14.69 1.19 21.42
N ARG A 75 15.53 0.90 20.42
CA ARG A 75 15.44 1.45 19.06
C ARG A 75 15.43 0.31 18.07
N ILE A 76 14.35 0.20 17.32
CA ILE A 76 14.11 -0.88 16.37
C ILE A 76 14.37 -0.38 14.95
N VAL A 77 15.15 -1.12 14.17
CA VAL A 77 15.44 -0.78 12.77
C VAL A 77 14.17 -0.93 11.95
N SER A 78 13.61 0.17 11.44
CA SER A 78 12.40 0.14 10.63
C SER A 78 12.67 0.08 9.14
N ARG A 79 13.78 0.67 8.68
CA ARG A 79 14.09 0.72 7.24
C ARG A 79 15.59 0.74 6.97
N LEU A 80 15.99 0.00 5.94
CA LEU A 80 17.26 0.19 5.25
C LEU A 80 17.03 0.89 3.92
N SER A 81 17.95 1.76 3.52
CA SER A 81 17.92 2.48 2.26
C SER A 81 19.25 2.31 1.53
N PHE A 82 19.18 2.11 0.23
CA PHE A 82 20.35 2.04 -0.65
C PHE A 82 20.07 2.93 -1.85
N THR A 83 20.96 3.87 -2.11
CA THR A 83 20.81 4.86 -3.17
C THR A 83 22.04 4.85 -4.06
N GLY A 84 21.77 4.85 -5.38
CA GLY A 84 22.80 4.95 -6.40
C GLY A 84 23.32 6.38 -6.52
N LEU A 85 24.17 6.61 -7.53
CA LEU A 85 24.56 7.96 -7.90
C LEU A 85 23.32 8.67 -8.46
N ASP A 86 22.73 9.57 -7.68
CA ASP A 86 21.60 10.36 -8.15
C ASP A 86 22.04 11.81 -8.41
N ALA A 87 21.51 12.41 -9.46
CA ALA A 87 21.69 13.83 -9.76
C ALA A 87 20.98 14.76 -8.75
N ILE A 88 20.31 14.22 -7.73
CA ILE A 88 19.60 14.93 -6.65
C ILE A 88 20.54 15.78 -5.80
N ARG A 89 21.70 15.23 -5.38
CA ARG A 89 22.66 15.93 -4.52
C ARG A 89 24.06 15.72 -5.04
N VAL A 90 24.69 16.83 -5.45
CA VAL A 90 26.08 16.88 -5.94
C VAL A 90 27.07 16.24 -4.93
N VAL A 91 26.73 16.25 -3.64
CA VAL A 91 27.58 15.73 -2.56
C VAL A 91 27.31 14.27 -2.20
N GLN A 92 26.19 13.68 -2.63
CA GLN A 92 25.83 12.31 -2.27
C GLN A 92 26.64 11.29 -3.08
N ARG A 93 27.22 10.32 -2.38
CA ARG A 93 28.00 9.23 -2.96
C ARG A 93 27.10 8.02 -3.15
N SER A 94 27.22 7.37 -4.31
CA SER A 94 26.55 6.09 -4.55
C SER A 94 26.97 5.05 -3.52
N TYR A 95 26.02 4.25 -3.04
CA TYR A 95 26.32 3.02 -2.32
C TYR A 95 27.15 2.10 -3.23
N LYS A 96 28.23 1.52 -2.70
CA LYS A 96 29.20 0.71 -3.45
C LYS A 96 29.17 -0.78 -3.10
N GLY A 97 28.41 -1.16 -2.07
CA GLY A 97 28.27 -2.55 -1.67
C GLY A 97 27.30 -3.34 -2.56
N ALA A 98 27.19 -4.63 -2.30
CA ALA A 98 26.16 -5.46 -2.93
C ALA A 98 24.77 -5.03 -2.44
N LEU A 99 23.81 -4.92 -3.36
CA LEU A 99 22.42 -4.65 -3.01
C LEU A 99 21.70 -5.93 -2.56
N PRO A 100 20.61 -5.80 -1.78
CA PRO A 100 19.77 -6.93 -1.43
C PRO A 100 19.23 -7.65 -2.67
N PHE A 101 19.01 -8.96 -2.55
CA PHE A 101 18.43 -9.83 -3.58
C PHE A 101 19.18 -9.86 -4.92
N GLY A 102 20.47 -9.48 -4.94
CA GLY A 102 21.26 -9.47 -6.18
C GLY A 102 20.86 -8.35 -7.15
N LEU A 103 20.14 -7.34 -6.66
CA LEU A 103 19.80 -6.15 -7.43
C LEU A 103 21.04 -5.37 -7.85
N THR A 104 20.91 -4.56 -8.89
CA THR A 104 21.96 -3.67 -9.37
C THR A 104 21.32 -2.35 -9.80
N PHE A 105 21.92 -1.22 -9.41
CA PHE A 105 21.46 0.07 -9.89
C PHE A 105 21.51 0.10 -11.43
N GLY A 106 20.44 0.57 -12.06
CA GLY A 106 20.24 0.52 -13.51
C GLY A 106 19.48 -0.70 -14.04
N ASP A 107 19.19 -1.70 -13.20
CA ASP A 107 18.25 -2.78 -13.56
C ASP A 107 16.92 -2.17 -14.05
N SER A 108 16.31 -2.75 -15.09
CA SER A 108 14.95 -2.36 -15.50
C SER A 108 13.92 -2.91 -14.51
N ALA A 109 12.73 -2.32 -14.47
CA ALA A 109 11.63 -2.79 -13.63
C ALA A 109 11.33 -4.30 -13.79
N ASP A 110 11.37 -4.82 -15.03
CA ASP A 110 11.17 -6.26 -15.30
C ASP A 110 12.27 -7.14 -14.66
N VAL A 111 13.53 -6.72 -14.77
CA VAL A 111 14.68 -7.42 -14.17
C VAL A 111 14.59 -7.37 -12.66
N VAL A 112 14.13 -6.26 -12.08
CA VAL A 112 13.90 -6.15 -10.64
C VAL A 112 12.83 -7.14 -10.20
N ALA A 113 11.69 -7.20 -10.88
CA ALA A 113 10.61 -8.14 -10.57
C ALA A 113 11.08 -9.61 -10.66
N GLU A 114 11.88 -9.94 -11.68
CA GLU A 114 12.48 -11.27 -11.85
C GLU A 114 13.42 -11.62 -10.68
N LYS A 115 14.36 -10.72 -10.34
CA LYS A 115 15.32 -10.93 -9.24
C LYS A 115 14.64 -11.05 -7.88
N LEU A 116 13.56 -10.30 -7.67
CA LEU A 116 12.76 -10.39 -6.45
C LEU A 116 11.83 -11.62 -6.43
N GLY A 117 11.61 -12.26 -7.59
CA GLY A 117 10.65 -13.35 -7.74
C GLY A 117 9.20 -12.93 -7.49
N ALA A 118 8.91 -11.62 -7.56
CA ALA A 118 7.63 -11.03 -7.22
C ALA A 118 7.37 -9.75 -8.04
N GLY A 119 6.22 -9.71 -8.71
CA GLY A 119 5.71 -8.49 -9.35
C GLY A 119 5.40 -7.39 -8.35
N ALA A 120 5.28 -6.16 -8.84
CA ALA A 120 4.84 -5.04 -8.02
C ALA A 120 3.38 -5.24 -7.60
N PHE A 121 3.07 -5.07 -6.32
CA PHE A 121 1.69 -5.04 -5.84
C PHE A 121 1.13 -3.62 -5.76
N ARG A 122 2.02 -2.62 -5.82
CA ARG A 122 1.68 -1.20 -5.89
C ARG A 122 2.70 -0.50 -6.76
N GLU A 123 2.20 0.26 -7.72
CA GLU A 123 2.96 1.16 -8.58
C GLU A 123 2.43 2.57 -8.36
N ASP A 124 3.34 3.51 -8.18
CA ASP A 124 2.98 4.88 -7.82
C ASP A 124 3.96 5.87 -8.46
N LYS A 125 3.59 7.14 -8.48
CA LYS A 125 4.49 8.25 -8.79
C LYS A 125 4.78 9.01 -7.50
N SER A 126 6.06 9.12 -7.13
CA SER A 126 6.43 9.91 -5.96
C SER A 126 6.63 11.37 -6.33
N SER A 127 5.78 12.25 -5.80
CA SER A 127 5.95 13.71 -5.81
C SER A 127 6.75 14.22 -4.60
N THR A 128 6.98 13.38 -3.59
CA THR A 128 7.47 13.73 -2.25
C THR A 128 8.77 13.01 -1.85
N LEU A 129 9.73 12.93 -2.77
CA LEU A 129 11.12 12.75 -2.35
C LEU A 129 11.63 14.05 -1.70
N PRO A 130 12.64 14.01 -0.80
CA PRO A 130 13.14 15.19 -0.10
C PRO A 130 13.55 16.30 -1.10
N ASP A 131 12.73 17.35 -1.16
CA ASP A 131 12.79 18.64 -1.84
C ASP A 131 13.26 18.75 -3.30
N HIS A 132 13.95 17.80 -3.90
CA HIS A 132 14.58 18.03 -5.20
C HIS A 132 14.64 16.77 -6.07
N SER A 133 13.62 16.52 -6.91
CA SER A 133 13.80 16.10 -8.31
C SER A 133 12.49 15.59 -8.95
N ALA A 134 12.38 15.75 -10.27
CA ALA A 134 11.26 15.45 -11.17
C ALA A 134 10.61 14.07 -10.99
N GLU A 135 9.40 13.89 -11.54
CA GLU A 135 8.55 12.69 -11.44
C GLU A 135 9.36 11.38 -11.48
N ARG A 136 9.20 10.55 -10.44
CA ARG A 136 9.80 9.21 -10.35
C ARG A 136 8.76 8.15 -10.09
N PHE A 137 8.97 6.97 -10.66
CA PHE A 137 8.16 5.79 -10.44
C PHE A 137 8.62 5.03 -9.20
N VAL A 138 7.66 4.51 -8.45
CA VAL A 138 7.90 3.72 -7.24
C VAL A 138 7.12 2.42 -7.36
N HIS A 139 7.82 1.30 -7.32
CA HIS A 139 7.19 -0.02 -7.30
C HIS A 139 7.47 -0.68 -5.96
N SER A 140 6.41 -1.14 -5.31
CA SER A 140 6.49 -1.89 -4.06
C SER A 140 6.28 -3.37 -4.33
N HIS A 141 7.21 -4.19 -3.83
CA HIS A 141 7.23 -5.64 -4.02
C HIS A 141 7.17 -6.34 -2.65
N ALA A 142 6.35 -7.38 -2.55
CA ALA A 142 6.26 -8.19 -1.35
C ALA A 142 7.21 -9.39 -1.46
N VAL A 143 8.25 -9.42 -0.61
CA VAL A 143 9.28 -10.47 -0.64
C VAL A 143 9.38 -11.10 0.75
N GLY A 144 8.76 -12.27 0.91
CA GLY A 144 8.64 -12.92 2.22
C GLY A 144 7.81 -12.07 3.19
N ASN A 145 8.43 -11.61 4.27
CA ASN A 145 7.83 -10.70 5.27
C ASN A 145 8.36 -9.26 5.16
N LEU A 146 8.98 -8.94 4.02
CA LEU A 146 9.54 -7.63 3.73
C LEU A 146 8.79 -6.97 2.60
N VAL A 147 8.81 -5.64 2.63
CA VAL A 147 8.45 -4.78 1.51
C VAL A 147 9.75 -4.24 0.93
N VAL A 148 9.94 -4.50 -0.36
CA VAL A 148 11.02 -3.93 -1.15
C VAL A 148 10.42 -2.80 -1.98
N ILE A 149 10.82 -1.57 -1.68
CA ILE A 149 10.40 -0.40 -2.45
C ILE A 149 11.53 -0.07 -3.41
N ALA A 150 11.29 -0.29 -4.70
CA ALA A 150 12.19 0.06 -5.78
C ALA A 150 11.77 1.42 -6.36
N LYS A 151 12.73 2.35 -6.45
CA LYS A 151 12.50 3.64 -7.11
C LYS A 151 13.28 3.71 -8.41
N TYR A 152 12.63 4.27 -9.42
CA TYR A 152 13.15 4.32 -10.76
C TYR A 152 13.25 5.75 -11.30
N ASP A 153 14.14 5.94 -12.27
CA ASP A 153 14.14 7.13 -13.11
C ASP A 153 13.00 7.10 -14.15
N THR A 154 12.96 8.11 -15.03
CA THR A 154 11.95 8.22 -16.09
C THR A 154 12.02 7.12 -17.15
N ASN A 155 13.13 6.36 -17.21
CA ASN A 155 13.34 5.22 -18.10
C ASN A 155 13.15 3.87 -17.39
N LEU A 156 12.54 3.87 -16.20
CA LEU A 156 12.35 2.69 -15.35
C LEU A 156 13.65 1.98 -14.98
N ARG A 157 14.73 2.74 -14.75
CA ARG A 157 16.03 2.23 -14.28
C ARG A 157 16.16 2.38 -12.77
N LEU A 158 16.54 1.31 -12.09
CA LEU A 158 16.59 1.24 -10.63
C LEU A 158 17.62 2.22 -10.05
N MET A 159 17.17 3.18 -9.23
CA MET A 159 18.01 4.22 -8.62
C MET A 159 18.11 4.10 -7.11
N ALA A 160 17.07 3.60 -6.45
CA ALA A 160 17.08 3.38 -5.01
C ALA A 160 16.27 2.15 -4.62
N VAL A 161 16.68 1.53 -3.53
CA VAL A 161 16.02 0.38 -2.92
C VAL A 161 15.82 0.67 -1.45
N TYR A 162 14.60 0.49 -0.96
CA TYR A 162 14.29 0.54 0.46
C TYR A 162 13.78 -0.82 0.90
N LEU A 163 14.18 -1.22 2.10
CA LEU A 163 13.82 -2.48 2.70
C LEU A 163 13.22 -2.24 4.08
N MET A 164 11.99 -2.68 4.27
CA MET A 164 11.30 -2.60 5.56
C MET A 164 10.46 -3.85 5.79
N GLN A 165 10.02 -4.06 7.03
CA GLN A 165 9.04 -5.11 7.29
C GLN A 165 7.71 -4.79 6.64
N ALA A 166 6.94 -5.83 6.30
CA ALA A 166 5.53 -5.65 6.00
C ALA A 166 4.84 -5.03 7.22
N ASP A 167 4.15 -3.92 6.98
CA ASP A 167 3.34 -3.27 8.01
C ASP A 167 2.19 -4.18 8.46
N ARG A 168 1.53 -3.80 9.55
CA ARG A 168 0.39 -4.53 10.09
C ARG A 168 -0.73 -4.70 9.09
N THR A 169 -0.93 -3.76 8.17
CA THR A 169 -1.99 -3.79 7.16
C THR A 169 -1.70 -4.89 6.13
N MET A 170 -0.48 -4.97 5.63
CA MET A 170 -0.02 -6.00 4.71
C MET A 170 0.07 -7.38 5.38
N VAL A 171 0.53 -7.45 6.63
CA VAL A 171 0.52 -8.71 7.39
C VAL A 171 -0.91 -9.18 7.63
N LYS A 172 -1.83 -8.26 7.95
CA LYS A 172 -3.27 -8.56 8.02
C LYS A 172 -3.79 -9.00 6.67
N ALA A 173 -3.50 -8.33 5.56
CA ALA A 173 -3.92 -8.72 4.21
C ALA A 173 -3.38 -10.09 3.78
N LYS A 174 -2.11 -10.40 4.09
CA LYS A 174 -1.49 -11.70 3.80
C LYS A 174 -2.05 -12.80 4.68
N ARG A 175 -2.29 -12.53 5.98
CA ARG A 175 -3.03 -13.44 6.85
C ARG A 175 -4.46 -13.63 6.32
N ARG A 176 -5.20 -12.57 5.99
CA ARG A 176 -6.52 -12.61 5.34
C ARG A 176 -6.50 -13.54 4.11
N LYS A 177 -5.53 -13.39 3.20
CA LYS A 177 -5.38 -14.30 2.04
C LYS A 177 -5.11 -15.76 2.42
N ALA A 178 -4.38 -16.01 3.51
CA ALA A 178 -4.07 -17.34 4.01
C ALA A 178 -5.14 -17.94 4.95
N THR A 179 -6.03 -17.12 5.52
CA THR A 179 -7.11 -17.53 6.44
C THR A 179 -8.50 -17.37 5.85
N LEU A 180 -8.64 -16.80 4.65
CA LEU A 180 -9.89 -16.81 3.91
C LEU A 180 -10.32 -18.29 3.75
N PRO A 181 -11.40 -18.72 4.40
CA PRO A 181 -12.05 -19.97 4.03
C PRO A 181 -12.45 -19.85 2.55
N GLU A 182 -12.61 -20.96 1.84
CA GLU A 182 -13.20 -20.96 0.49
C GLU A 182 -14.36 -19.96 0.46
N GLN A 183 -14.19 -18.86 -0.27
CA GLN A 183 -15.12 -17.73 -0.28
C GLN A 183 -16.50 -18.27 -0.69
N ARG A 184 -17.41 -18.38 0.28
CA ARG A 184 -18.66 -19.12 0.09
C ARG A 184 -19.69 -18.28 -0.66
N ILE A 185 -19.47 -18.09 -1.95
CA ILE A 185 -20.47 -17.50 -2.85
C ILE A 185 -21.62 -18.49 -3.02
N VAL A 186 -22.84 -18.01 -2.92
CA VAL A 186 -24.06 -18.81 -3.03
C VAL A 186 -24.71 -18.52 -4.39
N PRO A 187 -24.61 -19.42 -5.39
CA PRO A 187 -25.14 -19.17 -6.73
C PRO A 187 -26.63 -18.79 -6.78
N GLY A 188 -27.42 -19.30 -5.83
CA GLY A 188 -28.85 -19.00 -5.74
C GLY A 188 -29.19 -17.60 -5.21
N ASN A 189 -28.20 -16.77 -4.85
CA ASN A 189 -28.43 -15.43 -4.33
C ASN A 189 -28.52 -14.34 -5.42
N ILE A 190 -28.53 -14.69 -6.71
CA ILE A 190 -28.59 -13.70 -7.82
C ILE A 190 -29.77 -12.73 -7.64
N ASP A 191 -30.94 -13.22 -7.22
CA ASP A 191 -32.13 -12.39 -6.99
C ASP A 191 -31.97 -11.43 -5.80
N LYS A 192 -31.17 -11.83 -4.78
CA LYS A 192 -30.85 -10.94 -3.65
C LYS A 192 -29.93 -9.82 -4.08
N VAL A 193 -28.96 -10.12 -4.93
CA VAL A 193 -28.05 -9.11 -5.51
C VAL A 193 -28.86 -8.17 -6.40
N GLU A 194 -29.74 -8.70 -7.26
CA GLU A 194 -30.61 -7.86 -8.11
C GLU A 194 -31.55 -6.96 -7.28
N GLY A 195 -32.12 -7.48 -6.19
CA GLY A 195 -33.01 -6.71 -5.32
C GLY A 195 -32.38 -5.49 -4.65
N LEU A 196 -31.05 -5.36 -4.67
CA LEU A 196 -30.35 -4.17 -4.17
C LEU A 196 -30.25 -3.04 -5.20
N ARG A 197 -30.66 -3.27 -6.46
CA ARG A 197 -30.71 -2.22 -7.48
C ARG A 197 -31.63 -1.07 -7.08
N ASP A 198 -32.70 -1.37 -6.35
CA ASP A 198 -33.64 -0.37 -5.82
C ASP A 198 -33.03 0.52 -4.72
N GLN A 199 -31.82 0.19 -4.24
CA GLN A 199 -31.08 0.96 -3.23
C GLN A 199 -29.98 1.84 -3.84
N ILE A 200 -29.87 1.91 -5.17
CA ILE A 200 -28.99 2.86 -5.84
C ILE A 200 -29.39 4.29 -5.42
N PRO A 201 -28.45 5.14 -4.96
CA PRO A 201 -28.77 6.45 -4.38
C PRO A 201 -29.07 7.55 -5.41
N THR A 202 -28.76 7.32 -6.69
CA THR A 202 -28.88 8.33 -7.76
C THR A 202 -30.27 8.93 -7.96
N PRO A 203 -31.40 8.23 -7.72
CA PRO A 203 -32.71 8.88 -7.70
C PRO A 203 -32.82 9.99 -6.65
N ARG A 204 -32.29 9.78 -5.43
CA ARG A 204 -32.27 10.80 -4.37
C ARG A 204 -31.39 11.99 -4.78
N TRP A 205 -30.25 11.73 -5.41
CA TRP A 205 -29.38 12.79 -5.93
C TRP A 205 -30.08 13.66 -6.98
N ARG A 206 -30.89 13.06 -7.87
CA ARG A 206 -31.72 13.82 -8.83
C ARG A 206 -32.81 14.63 -8.14
N GLU A 207 -33.42 14.11 -7.09
CA GLU A 207 -34.39 14.86 -6.29
C GLU A 207 -33.73 16.09 -5.64
N SER A 208 -32.58 15.92 -4.99
CA SER A 208 -31.81 17.03 -4.41
C SER A 208 -31.39 18.07 -5.46
N MET A 209 -30.93 17.62 -6.65
CA MET A 209 -30.66 18.51 -7.77
C MET A 209 -31.90 19.32 -8.20
N ALA A 210 -33.07 18.68 -8.28
CA ALA A 210 -34.33 19.33 -8.64
C ALA A 210 -34.82 20.33 -7.57
N GLU A 211 -34.43 20.11 -6.31
CA GLU A 211 -34.66 21.02 -5.17
C GLU A 211 -33.67 22.19 -5.12
N GLY A 212 -32.68 22.21 -6.02
CA GLY A 212 -31.72 23.31 -6.19
C GLY A 212 -30.36 23.07 -5.54
N ASP A 213 -30.03 21.83 -5.18
CA ASP A 213 -28.68 21.48 -4.73
C ASP A 213 -27.69 21.55 -5.90
N GLU A 214 -26.72 22.45 -5.78
CA GLU A 214 -25.69 22.71 -6.79
C GLU A 214 -24.54 21.69 -6.76
N LEU A 215 -24.50 20.79 -5.75
CA LEU A 215 -23.52 19.71 -5.67
C LEU A 215 -23.70 18.71 -6.83
N PHE A 216 -24.94 18.50 -7.25
CA PHE A 216 -25.31 17.49 -8.22
C PHE A 216 -25.47 18.07 -9.63
N ASN A 217 -25.08 17.27 -10.63
CA ASN A 217 -25.42 17.54 -12.02
C ASN A 217 -25.82 16.24 -12.74
N GLU A 218 -26.73 16.35 -13.71
CA GLU A 218 -27.30 15.17 -14.38
C GLU A 218 -26.25 14.30 -15.07
N PHE A 219 -25.18 14.91 -15.60
CA PHE A 219 -24.15 14.16 -16.32
C PHE A 219 -23.40 13.19 -15.38
N ASP A 220 -22.94 13.68 -14.23
CA ASP A 220 -22.24 12.85 -13.25
C ASP A 220 -23.18 11.86 -12.54
N ILE A 221 -24.43 12.26 -12.26
CA ILE A 221 -25.43 11.35 -11.70
C ILE A 221 -25.68 10.17 -12.67
N ALA A 222 -25.84 10.45 -13.96
CA ALA A 222 -26.07 9.41 -14.98
C ALA A 222 -24.84 8.48 -15.11
N MET A 223 -23.63 9.01 -14.99
CA MET A 223 -22.40 8.20 -14.99
C MET A 223 -22.28 7.31 -13.75
N ALA A 224 -22.58 7.84 -12.56
CA ALA A 224 -22.61 7.07 -11.33
C ALA A 224 -23.66 5.95 -11.40
N GLU A 225 -24.87 6.28 -11.86
CA GLU A 225 -25.96 5.31 -12.02
C GLU A 225 -25.57 4.19 -12.99
N THR A 226 -24.99 4.54 -14.14
CA THR A 226 -24.52 3.56 -15.12
C THR A 226 -23.47 2.62 -14.50
N SER A 227 -22.51 3.18 -13.76
CA SER A 227 -21.43 2.43 -13.11
C SER A 227 -21.97 1.50 -12.02
N LEU A 228 -22.90 1.98 -11.19
CA LEU A 228 -23.55 1.18 -10.13
C LEU A 228 -24.39 0.05 -10.69
N ASN A 229 -25.14 0.29 -11.77
CA ASN A 229 -25.88 -0.77 -12.45
C ASN A 229 -24.95 -1.83 -13.03
N ALA A 230 -23.85 -1.43 -13.68
CA ALA A 230 -22.85 -2.35 -14.22
C ALA A 230 -22.15 -3.16 -13.12
N PHE A 231 -21.89 -2.55 -11.97
CA PHE A 231 -21.36 -3.23 -10.79
C PHE A 231 -22.30 -4.33 -10.31
N ILE A 232 -23.60 -4.04 -10.13
CA ILE A 232 -24.60 -5.03 -9.72
C ILE A 232 -24.68 -6.17 -10.75
N ASP A 233 -24.71 -5.86 -12.05
CA ASP A 233 -24.75 -6.87 -13.11
C ASP A 233 -23.52 -7.78 -13.08
N THR A 234 -22.33 -7.20 -12.87
CA THR A 234 -21.08 -7.97 -12.77
C THR A 234 -21.08 -8.87 -11.54
N VAL A 235 -21.51 -8.35 -10.38
CA VAL A 235 -21.61 -9.16 -9.15
C VAL A 235 -22.65 -10.27 -9.30
N LYS A 236 -23.76 -10.06 -10.00
CA LYS A 236 -24.74 -11.12 -10.31
C LYS A 236 -24.13 -12.24 -11.14
N VAL A 237 -23.43 -11.89 -12.22
CA VAL A 237 -22.74 -12.88 -13.08
C VAL A 237 -21.70 -13.64 -12.25
N ALA A 238 -20.87 -12.93 -11.51
CA ALA A 238 -19.85 -13.53 -10.65
C ALA A 238 -20.47 -14.42 -9.54
N THR A 239 -21.62 -14.03 -8.99
CA THR A 239 -22.39 -14.83 -8.02
C THR A 239 -22.81 -16.17 -8.63
N SER A 240 -23.35 -16.13 -9.85
CA SER A 240 -23.78 -17.34 -10.57
C SER A 240 -22.62 -18.29 -10.87
N GLN A 241 -21.43 -17.73 -11.10
CA GLN A 241 -20.20 -18.45 -11.45
C GLN A 241 -19.36 -18.83 -10.23
N GLN A 242 -19.74 -18.37 -9.04
CA GLN A 242 -18.94 -18.48 -7.81
C GLN A 242 -17.54 -17.88 -7.95
N ASP A 243 -17.43 -16.81 -8.73
CA ASP A 243 -16.16 -16.16 -9.03
C ASP A 243 -15.90 -15.00 -8.05
N ALA A 244 -15.17 -15.31 -6.99
CA ALA A 244 -14.79 -14.34 -5.99
C ALA A 244 -13.80 -13.28 -6.50
N GLN A 245 -12.96 -13.62 -7.47
CA GLN A 245 -12.03 -12.66 -8.07
C GLN A 245 -12.79 -11.65 -8.92
N ALA A 246 -13.81 -12.09 -9.65
CA ALA A 246 -14.69 -11.20 -10.39
C ALA A 246 -15.49 -10.26 -9.48
N ILE A 247 -15.94 -10.72 -8.30
CA ILE A 247 -16.58 -9.82 -7.30
C ILE A 247 -15.59 -8.77 -6.80
N GLN A 248 -14.35 -9.16 -6.46
CA GLN A 248 -13.33 -8.20 -6.02
C GLN A 248 -12.95 -7.20 -7.12
N ALA A 249 -12.81 -7.67 -8.37
CA ALA A 249 -12.57 -6.81 -9.52
C ALA A 249 -13.72 -5.82 -9.73
N ALA A 250 -14.97 -6.28 -9.61
CA ALA A 250 -16.14 -5.41 -9.71
C ALA A 250 -16.15 -4.32 -8.64
N VAL A 251 -15.75 -4.63 -7.39
CA VAL A 251 -15.61 -3.63 -6.31
C VAL A 251 -14.52 -2.61 -6.64
N LYS A 252 -13.36 -3.07 -7.11
CA LYS A 252 -12.30 -2.16 -7.54
C LYS A 252 -12.78 -1.21 -8.64
N ASP A 253 -13.41 -1.76 -9.67
CA ASP A 253 -13.83 -1.00 -10.85
C ASP A 253 -14.88 0.06 -10.49
N ILE A 254 -15.86 -0.27 -9.64
CA ILE A 254 -16.85 0.73 -9.19
C ILE A 254 -16.22 1.83 -8.35
N VAL A 255 -15.29 1.48 -7.45
CA VAL A 255 -14.62 2.47 -6.61
C VAL A 255 -13.79 3.44 -7.46
N LEU A 256 -13.04 2.93 -8.43
CA LEU A 256 -12.25 3.75 -9.35
C LEU A 256 -13.15 4.63 -10.25
N ALA A 257 -14.25 4.10 -10.76
CA ALA A 257 -15.19 4.85 -11.59
C ALA A 257 -15.78 6.05 -10.85
N ILE A 258 -16.17 5.86 -9.58
CA ILE A 258 -16.70 6.96 -8.79
C ILE A 258 -15.57 7.91 -8.34
N ASN A 259 -14.32 7.45 -8.13
CA ASN A 259 -13.20 8.35 -7.77
C ASN A 259 -12.98 9.33 -8.93
N GLU A 260 -13.05 8.84 -10.18
CA GLU A 260 -12.98 9.66 -11.38
C GLU A 260 -14.13 10.67 -11.45
N ILE A 261 -15.36 10.25 -11.15
CA ILE A 261 -16.51 11.16 -11.11
C ILE A 261 -16.28 12.25 -10.05
N ASN A 262 -15.87 11.86 -8.83
CA ASN A 262 -15.63 12.80 -7.73
C ASN A 262 -14.50 13.79 -8.05
N ALA A 263 -13.42 13.33 -8.67
CA ALA A 263 -12.29 14.18 -9.05
C ALA A 263 -12.69 15.30 -10.04
N ARG A 264 -13.79 15.12 -10.80
CA ARG A 264 -14.28 16.13 -11.75
C ARG A 264 -15.21 17.15 -11.12
N SER A 265 -16.14 16.71 -10.26
CA SER A 265 -17.22 17.57 -9.77
C SER A 265 -17.29 17.74 -8.26
N GLY A 266 -16.58 16.91 -7.48
CA GLY A 266 -16.69 16.91 -6.02
C GLY A 266 -18.03 16.41 -5.50
N ILE A 267 -18.80 15.67 -6.32
CA ILE A 267 -20.17 15.22 -6.03
C ILE A 267 -20.27 14.24 -4.84
N ILE A 268 -19.14 13.67 -4.39
CA ILE A 268 -19.11 12.71 -3.26
C ILE A 268 -18.63 13.42 -2.00
N GLU A 269 -19.58 13.82 -1.16
CA GLU A 269 -19.31 14.31 0.19
C GLU A 269 -19.53 13.19 1.23
N THR A 270 -19.78 13.58 2.49
CA THR A 270 -19.90 12.61 3.60
C THR A 270 -21.11 11.69 3.43
N LEU A 271 -22.25 12.23 3.00
CA LEU A 271 -23.49 11.48 2.90
C LEU A 271 -23.45 10.47 1.73
N GLU A 272 -22.99 10.92 0.57
CA GLU A 272 -22.90 10.13 -0.65
C GLU A 272 -21.86 9.02 -0.49
N ARG A 273 -20.76 9.30 0.21
CA ARG A 273 -19.76 8.30 0.60
C ARG A 273 -20.39 7.18 1.44
N ASP A 274 -21.21 7.52 2.41
CA ASP A 274 -21.86 6.54 3.28
C ASP A 274 -22.88 5.72 2.49
N GLU A 275 -23.69 6.35 1.64
CA GLU A 275 -24.66 5.68 0.75
C GLU A 275 -23.98 4.66 -0.18
N LEU A 276 -22.89 5.08 -0.84
CA LEU A 276 -22.11 4.21 -1.73
C LEU A 276 -21.45 3.07 -0.96
N GLY A 277 -20.88 3.36 0.22
CA GLY A 277 -20.25 2.35 1.06
C GLY A 277 -21.24 1.27 1.51
N VAL A 278 -22.43 1.69 1.96
CA VAL A 278 -23.52 0.79 2.38
C VAL A 278 -23.99 -0.06 1.22
N LEU A 279 -24.23 0.53 0.04
CA LEU A 279 -24.68 -0.21 -1.13
C LEU A 279 -23.66 -1.25 -1.60
N ILE A 280 -22.38 -0.86 -1.74
CA ILE A 280 -21.32 -1.76 -2.23
C ILE A 280 -21.14 -2.94 -1.27
N ASP A 281 -21.09 -2.68 0.04
CA ASP A 281 -21.00 -3.75 1.05
C ASP A 281 -22.23 -4.67 1.02
N ALA A 282 -23.44 -4.10 0.94
CA ALA A 282 -24.67 -4.88 0.86
C ALA A 282 -24.70 -5.79 -0.39
N VAL A 283 -24.28 -5.28 -1.55
CA VAL A 283 -24.23 -6.02 -2.81
C VAL A 283 -23.26 -7.19 -2.72
N VAL A 284 -22.06 -6.96 -2.18
CA VAL A 284 -21.07 -8.02 -1.98
C VAL A 284 -21.60 -9.07 -0.99
N ARG A 285 -22.12 -8.66 0.17
CA ARG A 285 -22.65 -9.60 1.17
C ARG A 285 -23.86 -10.38 0.65
N ALA A 286 -24.71 -9.77 -0.18
CA ALA A 286 -25.86 -10.43 -0.77
C ALA A 286 -25.45 -11.63 -1.65
N SER A 287 -24.29 -11.60 -2.30
CA SER A 287 -23.76 -12.74 -3.07
C SER A 287 -23.42 -13.98 -2.20
N GLY A 288 -23.40 -13.81 -0.87
CA GLY A 288 -22.88 -14.80 0.08
C GLY A 288 -21.39 -14.64 0.37
N PHE A 289 -20.71 -13.72 -0.32
CA PHE A 289 -19.31 -13.38 -0.06
C PHE A 289 -19.15 -12.94 1.40
N SER A 290 -18.41 -13.75 2.16
CA SER A 290 -18.26 -13.56 3.60
C SER A 290 -17.14 -12.56 3.87
N LEU A 291 -17.51 -11.37 4.34
CA LEU A 291 -16.62 -10.36 4.91
C LEU A 291 -16.79 -10.38 6.44
N PRO A 292 -15.71 -10.26 7.23
CA PRO A 292 -15.79 -9.86 8.64
C PRO A 292 -16.68 -8.62 8.81
N ASP A 293 -17.34 -8.52 9.96
CA ASP A 293 -18.29 -7.43 10.24
C ASP A 293 -17.61 -6.04 10.31
N ASP A 294 -16.28 -5.99 10.46
CA ASP A 294 -15.46 -4.78 10.53
C ASP A 294 -14.63 -4.51 9.24
N GLU A 295 -14.82 -5.28 8.18
CA GLU A 295 -14.06 -5.15 6.93
C GLU A 295 -14.79 -4.28 5.89
N ASP A 296 -14.16 -3.16 5.53
CA ASP A 296 -14.54 -2.34 4.38
C ASP A 296 -13.81 -2.83 3.12
N ILE A 297 -14.53 -3.53 2.25
CA ILE A 297 -13.99 -4.11 1.00
C ILE A 297 -13.50 -3.06 0.00
N THR A 298 -13.91 -1.81 0.15
CA THR A 298 -13.53 -0.73 -0.78
C THR A 298 -12.26 0.01 -0.36
N ALA A 299 -11.79 -0.18 0.88
CA ALA A 299 -10.77 0.66 1.52
C ALA A 299 -9.41 0.66 0.79
N GLU A 300 -9.12 -0.37 -0.02
CA GLU A 300 -7.89 -0.44 -0.80
C GLU A 300 -7.84 0.59 -1.94
N TRP A 301 -8.97 0.87 -2.59
CA TRP A 301 -9.03 1.68 -3.81
C TRP A 301 -9.77 3.01 -3.61
N ARG A 302 -10.44 3.16 -2.47
CA ARG A 302 -11.26 4.34 -2.18
C ARG A 302 -10.38 5.55 -1.96
N GLU A 303 -10.55 6.55 -2.81
CA GLU A 303 -9.86 7.84 -2.69
C GLU A 303 -10.78 8.94 -2.14
N TRP A 304 -12.11 8.78 -2.31
CA TRP A 304 -13.18 9.79 -2.08
C TRP A 304 -12.69 11.12 -1.51
#